data_AF-A0AAP6CT98-F1
#
_entry.id   AF-A0AAP6CT98-F1
#
_cell.length_a   1.000
_cell.length_b   1.000
_cell.length_c   1.000
_cell.angle_alpha   90.00
_cell.angle_beta   90.00
_cell.angle_gamma   90.00
#
_symmetry.space_group_name_H-M   'P 1'
#
loop_
_entity.id
_entity.type
_entity.pdbx_description
1 polymer ?
#
loop_
_entity_poly.entity_id
_entity_poly.type
_entity_poly.pdbx_seq_one_letter_code
_entity_poly.pdbx_strand_id
1 'polypeptide(L)'
;MDIVQLEIQNLSTKDRKELIEGINEFRPKKIDLNNLDKWLESYFWDFPDEFIAFQKGYKYSLYYQTIQENDFKDLDYEDVIESLTQDQKDEIIWDICSLAKYLRDENDNDYADDPYIWEPTDEDWEDLKKFDKKLWEQYKNNKYILVMPNGKDQDGAAFFTDDDELILFALNEEELATILLRRHRKILDPHYKVNRWIERKYELKLAKKAIQSKARNLKRQKRKCN
;
A
#
# COMPACT_ATOMS: atom_id res chain seq x y z
N MET A 1 14.90 14.33 -0.11
CA MET A 1 14.59 14.33 1.33
C MET A 1 13.48 13.32 1.46
N ASP A 2 13.71 12.26 2.21
CA ASP A 2 12.74 11.17 2.36
C ASP A 2 11.61 11.55 3.34
N ILE A 3 10.59 10.70 3.40
CA ILE A 3 9.42 10.90 4.25
C ILE A 3 9.76 10.99 5.74
N VAL A 4 10.74 10.21 6.24
CA VAL A 4 11.14 10.22 7.66
C VAL A 4 11.69 11.61 8.02
N GLN A 5 12.61 12.12 7.20
CA GLN A 5 13.17 13.46 7.36
C GLN A 5 12.10 14.55 7.26
N LEU A 6 11.16 14.40 6.32
CA LEU A 6 10.05 15.35 6.15
C LEU A 6 9.15 15.41 7.38
N GLU A 7 8.76 14.26 7.92
CA GLU A 7 7.91 14.16 9.11
C GLU A 7 8.59 14.79 10.33
N ILE A 8 9.87 14.50 10.55
CA ILE A 8 10.64 15.07 11.66
C ILE A 8 10.78 16.58 11.53
N GLN A 9 11.04 17.09 10.32
CA GLN A 9 11.11 18.53 10.06
C GLN A 9 9.75 19.23 10.23
N ASN A 10 8.64 18.51 10.07
CA ASN A 10 7.30 19.06 10.27
C ASN A 10 6.95 19.27 11.75
N LEU A 11 7.65 18.61 12.68
CA LEU A 11 7.42 18.75 14.12
C LEU A 11 7.69 20.18 14.59
N SER A 12 6.71 20.78 15.29
CA SER A 12 6.89 22.10 15.90
C SER A 12 7.87 22.03 17.08
N THR A 13 8.40 23.18 17.50
CA THR A 13 9.26 23.26 18.70
C THR A 13 8.55 22.76 19.95
N LYS A 14 7.23 22.91 20.05
CA LYS A 14 6.45 22.42 21.19
C LYS A 14 6.38 20.89 21.16
N ASP A 15 6.04 20.31 20.03
CA ASP A 15 5.86 18.87 19.90
C ASP A 15 7.19 18.11 20.08
N ARG A 16 8.29 18.71 19.60
CA ARG A 16 9.65 18.21 19.84
C ARG A 16 9.98 18.12 21.34
N LYS A 17 9.51 19.09 22.13
CA LYS A 17 9.70 19.07 23.59
C LYS A 17 8.85 18.00 24.27
N GLU A 18 7.59 17.85 23.86
CA GLU A 18 6.71 16.82 24.40
C GLU A 18 7.24 15.41 24.08
N LEU A 19 7.67 15.16 22.84
CA LEU A 19 8.26 13.88 22.43
C LEU A 19 9.52 13.56 23.23
N ILE A 20 10.44 14.51 23.38
CA ILE A 20 11.69 14.25 24.10
C ILE A 20 11.46 14.03 25.60
N GLU A 21 10.50 14.73 26.20
CA GLU A 21 10.10 14.52 27.59
C GLU A 21 9.58 13.10 27.79
N GLY A 22 8.64 12.65 26.93
CA GLY A 22 8.13 11.28 26.95
C GLY A 22 9.23 10.24 26.76
N ILE A 23 10.08 10.38 25.74
CA ILE A 23 11.18 9.43 25.49
C ILE A 23 12.16 9.36 26.67
N ASN A 24 12.45 10.50 27.31
CA ASN A 24 13.39 10.59 28.42
C ASN A 24 12.82 10.09 29.76
N GLU A 25 11.50 10.03 29.91
CA GLU A 25 10.85 9.47 31.09
C GLU A 25 11.12 7.96 31.22
N PHE A 26 11.16 7.26 30.08
CA PHE A 26 11.32 5.80 30.04
C PHE A 26 12.75 5.35 29.75
N ARG A 27 13.70 6.28 29.50
CA ARG A 27 15.09 5.95 29.16
C ARG A 27 16.09 6.18 30.29
N PRO A 28 17.01 5.23 30.54
CA PRO A 28 18.14 5.43 31.46
C PRO A 28 19.09 6.53 30.99
N LYS A 29 19.27 6.67 29.67
CA LYS A 29 20.12 7.68 29.05
C LYS A 29 19.26 8.71 28.33
N LYS A 30 19.21 9.92 28.90
CA LYS A 30 18.45 11.04 28.34
C LYS A 30 19.04 11.52 27.02
N ILE A 31 18.17 11.85 26.09
CA ILE A 31 18.44 12.46 24.80
C ILE A 31 18.34 13.99 24.98
N ASP A 32 19.25 14.72 24.33
CA ASP A 32 19.19 16.18 24.21
C ASP A 32 18.39 16.59 22.97
N LEU A 33 17.70 17.73 23.04
CA LEU A 33 16.89 18.30 21.97
C LEU A 33 17.70 18.50 20.68
N ASN A 34 18.98 18.84 20.78
CA ASN A 34 19.85 19.01 19.61
C ASN A 34 20.16 17.69 18.88
N ASN A 35 19.97 16.55 19.54
CA ASN A 35 20.17 15.22 18.98
C ASN A 35 18.86 14.49 18.67
N LEU A 36 17.71 15.11 18.95
CA LEU A 36 16.40 14.49 18.79
C LEU A 36 16.17 14.05 17.34
N ASP A 37 16.47 14.91 16.35
CA ASP A 37 16.19 14.61 14.94
C ASP A 37 16.97 13.39 14.46
N LYS A 38 18.28 13.34 14.73
CA LYS A 38 19.11 12.17 14.39
C LYS A 38 18.64 10.91 15.09
N TRP A 39 18.20 11.04 16.34
CA TRP A 39 17.70 9.90 17.09
C TRP A 39 16.36 9.40 16.53
N LEU A 40 15.41 10.29 16.22
CA LEU A 40 14.13 9.97 15.60
C LEU A 40 14.33 9.37 14.20
N GLU A 41 15.23 9.94 13.39
CA GLU A 41 15.58 9.38 12.08
C GLU A 41 16.04 7.94 12.23
N SER A 42 17.04 7.68 13.09
CA SER A 42 17.53 6.31 13.33
C SER A 42 16.43 5.39 13.84
N TYR A 43 15.62 5.86 14.81
CA TYR A 43 14.55 5.07 15.40
C TYR A 43 13.50 4.68 14.37
N PHE A 44 13.02 5.60 13.53
CA PHE A 44 12.01 5.29 12.53
C PHE A 44 12.53 4.41 11.39
N TRP A 45 13.84 4.46 11.08
CA TRP A 45 14.46 3.51 10.16
C TRP A 45 14.58 2.10 10.76
N ASP A 46 14.92 2.01 12.04
CA ASP A 46 15.04 0.72 12.76
C ASP A 46 13.67 0.10 13.07
N PHE A 47 12.63 0.93 13.21
CA PHE A 47 11.27 0.52 13.58
C PHE A 47 10.21 1.11 12.61
N PRO A 48 10.05 0.55 11.40
CA PRO A 48 9.12 1.06 10.40
C PRO A 48 7.64 1.03 10.84
N ASP A 49 7.23 0.04 11.62
CA ASP A 49 5.85 -0.06 12.12
C ASP A 49 5.53 1.05 13.11
N GLU A 50 6.49 1.41 13.97
CA GLU A 50 6.39 2.55 14.88
C GLU A 50 6.35 3.87 14.11
N PHE A 51 7.05 3.96 12.98
CA PHE A 51 6.93 5.10 12.08
C PHE A 51 5.53 5.21 11.46
N ILE A 52 4.95 4.11 10.98
CA ILE A 52 3.57 4.10 10.46
C ILE A 52 2.58 4.47 11.57
N ALA A 53 2.75 3.92 12.78
CA ALA A 53 1.93 4.24 13.94
C ALA A 53 2.02 5.74 14.30
N PHE A 54 3.23 6.31 14.28
CA PHE A 54 3.44 7.75 14.43
C PHE A 54 2.70 8.53 13.33
N GLN A 55 2.85 8.15 12.06
CA GLN A 55 2.20 8.81 10.94
C GLN A 55 0.66 8.81 11.07
N LYS A 56 0.06 7.70 11.51
CA LYS A 56 -1.40 7.60 11.71
C LYS A 56 -1.90 8.31 12.96
N GLY A 57 -1.20 8.13 14.09
CA GLY A 57 -1.65 8.58 15.40
C GLY A 57 -1.36 10.05 15.69
N TYR A 58 -0.35 10.62 15.05
CA TYR A 58 0.06 11.98 15.31
C TYR A 58 -0.67 12.97 14.41
N LYS A 59 -1.60 13.75 14.97
CA LYS A 59 -2.46 14.72 14.25
C LYS A 59 -1.72 15.76 13.38
N TYR A 60 -0.43 15.98 13.64
CA TYR A 60 0.39 16.92 12.88
C TYR A 60 1.42 16.23 11.99
N SER A 61 1.34 14.91 11.80
CA SER A 61 2.13 14.24 10.77
C SER A 61 1.70 14.75 9.39
N LEU A 62 2.63 14.76 8.45
CA LEU A 62 2.35 15.08 7.05
C LEU A 62 1.39 14.03 6.46
N TYR A 63 1.53 12.77 6.86
CA TYR A 63 0.62 11.70 6.49
C TYR A 63 -0.83 12.00 6.89
N TYR A 64 -1.08 12.21 8.18
CA TYR A 64 -2.42 12.45 8.72
C TYR A 64 -3.05 13.69 8.08
N GLN A 65 -2.27 14.76 7.93
CA GLN A 65 -2.72 15.98 7.24
C GLN A 65 -3.06 15.70 5.77
N THR A 66 -2.27 14.89 5.07
CA THR A 66 -2.52 14.56 3.66
C THR A 66 -3.78 13.72 3.48
N ILE A 67 -4.04 12.76 4.37
CA ILE A 67 -5.28 11.98 4.36
C ILE A 67 -6.49 12.90 4.57
N GLN A 68 -6.45 13.76 5.60
CA GLN A 68 -7.54 14.70 5.90
C GLN A 68 -7.74 15.77 4.82
N GLU A 69 -6.67 16.31 4.22
CA GLU A 69 -6.74 17.33 3.15
C GLU A 69 -7.44 16.84 1.89
N ASN A 70 -7.48 15.53 1.66
CA ASN A 70 -8.05 14.93 0.46
C ASN A 70 -9.36 14.16 0.75
N ASP A 71 -9.98 14.41 1.91
CA ASP A 71 -11.25 13.80 2.36
C ASP A 71 -11.23 12.25 2.41
N PHE A 72 -10.04 11.64 2.51
CA PHE A 72 -9.91 10.20 2.73
C PHE A 72 -10.14 9.89 4.22
N LYS A 73 -10.86 8.80 4.53
CA LYS A 73 -10.92 8.24 5.89
C LYS A 73 -9.62 7.50 6.23
N ASP A 74 -9.21 6.62 5.33
CA ASP A 74 -7.88 6.02 5.17
C ASP A 74 -7.71 5.78 3.66
N LEU A 75 -6.47 5.64 3.16
CA LEU A 75 -6.26 5.11 1.81
C LEU A 75 -6.22 3.59 1.94
N ASP A 76 -7.21 2.88 1.43
CA ASP A 76 -7.29 1.43 1.56
C ASP A 76 -6.84 0.69 0.29
N TYR A 77 -6.96 -0.63 0.27
CA TYR A 77 -6.55 -1.41 -0.90
C TYR A 77 -7.43 -1.14 -2.12
N GLU A 78 -8.72 -0.81 -1.95
CA GLU A 78 -9.61 -0.53 -3.07
C GLU A 78 -9.12 0.71 -3.83
N ASP A 79 -8.80 1.80 -3.11
CA ASP A 79 -8.22 3.02 -3.69
C ASP A 79 -6.89 2.74 -4.41
N VAL A 80 -6.08 1.86 -3.82
CA VAL A 80 -4.77 1.49 -4.36
C VAL A 80 -4.91 0.68 -5.64
N ILE A 81 -5.85 -0.26 -5.70
CA ILE A 81 -6.10 -1.16 -6.83
C ILE A 81 -6.65 -0.37 -8.03
N GLU A 82 -7.62 0.52 -7.81
CA GLU A 82 -8.22 1.34 -8.88
C GLU A 82 -7.17 2.16 -9.65
N SER A 83 -6.09 2.56 -8.96
CA SER A 83 -5.00 3.35 -9.54
C SER A 83 -3.86 2.53 -10.16
N LEU A 84 -3.95 1.19 -10.19
CA LEU A 84 -2.96 0.34 -10.86
C LEU A 84 -3.12 0.37 -12.38
N THR A 85 -2.00 0.33 -13.11
CA THR A 85 -2.02 0.12 -14.56
C THR A 85 -2.28 -1.36 -14.88
N GLN A 86 -2.77 -1.67 -16.09
CA GLN A 86 -2.99 -3.06 -16.49
C GLN A 86 -1.73 -3.93 -16.34
N ASP A 87 -0.57 -3.45 -16.80
CA ASP A 87 0.71 -4.18 -16.65
C ASP A 87 1.04 -4.53 -15.18
N GLN A 88 0.63 -3.67 -14.24
CA GLN A 88 0.84 -3.92 -12.80
C GLN A 88 -0.15 -4.97 -12.29
N LYS A 89 -1.42 -4.89 -12.72
CA LYS A 89 -2.44 -5.88 -12.39
C LYS A 89 -2.04 -7.25 -12.92
N ASP A 90 -1.59 -7.34 -14.17
CA ASP A 90 -1.14 -8.60 -14.78
C ASP A 90 0.02 -9.24 -14.00
N GLU A 91 1.01 -8.45 -13.55
CA GLU A 91 2.12 -8.95 -12.73
C GLU A 91 1.64 -9.47 -11.36
N ILE A 92 0.73 -8.74 -10.71
CA ILE A 92 0.16 -9.12 -9.42
C ILE A 92 -0.71 -10.39 -9.57
N ILE A 93 -1.53 -10.47 -10.61
CA ILE A 93 -2.40 -11.63 -10.89
C ILE A 93 -1.54 -12.88 -11.15
N TRP A 94 -0.46 -12.75 -11.92
CA TRP A 94 0.47 -13.85 -12.14
C TRP A 94 1.05 -14.39 -10.82
N ASP A 95 1.42 -13.48 -9.91
CA ASP A 95 1.86 -13.84 -8.57
C ASP A 95 0.74 -14.50 -7.76
N ILE A 96 -0.47 -13.95 -7.77
CA ILE A 96 -1.65 -14.51 -7.09
C ILE A 96 -1.90 -15.95 -7.55
N CYS A 97 -1.97 -16.20 -8.86
CA CYS A 97 -2.16 -17.54 -9.41
C CYS A 97 -1.06 -18.52 -8.98
N SER A 98 0.19 -18.06 -8.91
CA SER A 98 1.33 -18.87 -8.46
C SER A 98 1.32 -19.16 -6.95
N LEU A 99 0.64 -18.33 -6.17
CA LEU A 99 0.54 -18.42 -4.73
C LEU A 99 -0.76 -19.08 -4.25
N ALA A 100 -1.74 -19.29 -5.13
CA ALA A 100 -3.04 -19.89 -4.79
C ALA A 100 -2.92 -21.19 -4.00
N LYS A 101 -1.91 -22.02 -4.27
CA LYS A 101 -1.61 -23.25 -3.53
C LYS A 101 -1.34 -23.09 -2.03
N TYR A 102 -1.04 -21.88 -1.58
CA TYR A 102 -0.85 -21.59 -0.16
C TYR A 102 -2.17 -21.25 0.57
N LEU A 103 -3.28 -21.11 -0.16
CA LEU A 103 -4.59 -20.95 0.48
C LEU A 103 -4.96 -22.26 1.19
N ARG A 104 -4.93 -22.27 2.52
CA ARG A 104 -5.33 -23.43 3.33
C ARG A 104 -6.82 -23.41 3.63
N ASP A 105 -7.44 -24.58 3.83
CA ASP A 105 -8.72 -24.64 4.54
C ASP A 105 -8.51 -24.61 6.06
N GLU A 106 -9.60 -24.36 6.80
CA GLU A 106 -9.59 -24.32 8.27
C GLU A 106 -9.12 -25.63 8.94
N ASN A 107 -8.96 -26.71 8.17
CA ASN A 107 -8.65 -28.05 8.68
C ASN A 107 -7.22 -28.52 8.41
N ASP A 108 -6.36 -27.68 7.81
CA ASP A 108 -4.98 -28.04 7.43
C ASP A 108 -4.95 -29.36 6.63
N ASN A 109 -6.02 -29.60 5.85
CA ASN A 109 -6.18 -30.84 5.12
C ASN A 109 -5.15 -30.85 3.99
N ASP A 110 -4.31 -31.89 4.00
CA ASP A 110 -3.40 -32.24 2.93
C ASP A 110 -4.25 -32.68 1.73
N TYR A 111 -4.67 -31.70 0.92
CA TYR A 111 -5.44 -31.96 -0.28
C TYR A 111 -4.65 -32.86 -1.22
N ALA A 112 -5.35 -33.74 -1.95
CA ALA A 112 -4.71 -34.54 -3.00
C ALA A 112 -4.23 -33.66 -4.18
N ASP A 113 -4.83 -32.48 -4.35
CA ASP A 113 -4.50 -31.47 -5.36
C ASP A 113 -4.37 -30.10 -4.66
N ASP A 114 -3.48 -29.22 -5.13
CA ASP A 114 -3.34 -27.87 -4.56
C ASP A 114 -4.47 -26.94 -5.05
N PRO A 115 -4.93 -25.98 -4.23
CA PRO A 115 -5.80 -24.91 -4.71
C PRO A 115 -5.17 -24.11 -5.85
N TYR A 116 -6.01 -23.67 -6.79
CA TYR A 116 -5.56 -22.90 -7.94
C TYR A 116 -6.60 -21.88 -8.39
N ILE A 117 -6.11 -20.83 -9.05
CA ILE A 117 -6.96 -19.85 -9.73
C ILE A 117 -6.93 -20.15 -11.21
N TRP A 118 -8.12 -20.20 -11.78
CA TRP A 118 -8.36 -20.50 -13.18
C TRP A 118 -9.03 -19.31 -13.86
N GLU A 119 -8.52 -18.92 -15.02
CA GLU A 119 -9.16 -17.98 -15.95
C GLU A 119 -9.80 -18.82 -17.07
N PRO A 120 -11.12 -19.09 -17.03
CA PRO A 120 -11.75 -19.99 -17.99
C PRO A 120 -11.82 -19.34 -19.36
N THR A 121 -11.52 -20.13 -20.39
CA THR A 121 -11.65 -19.72 -21.80
C THR A 121 -13.09 -19.84 -22.29
N ASP A 122 -13.38 -19.27 -23.46
CA ASP A 122 -14.69 -19.44 -24.11
C ASP A 122 -15.07 -20.91 -24.33
N GLU A 123 -14.08 -21.77 -24.61
CA GLU A 123 -14.29 -23.21 -24.79
C GLU A 123 -14.66 -23.87 -23.46
N ASP A 124 -13.96 -23.52 -22.37
CA ASP A 124 -14.26 -24.00 -21.02
C ASP A 124 -15.69 -23.64 -20.59
N TRP A 125 -16.13 -22.42 -20.90
CA TRP A 125 -17.49 -21.97 -20.60
C TRP A 125 -18.55 -22.71 -21.42
N GLU A 126 -18.29 -22.99 -22.71
CA GLU A 126 -19.23 -23.76 -23.53
C GLU A 126 -19.31 -25.23 -23.09
N ASP A 127 -18.22 -25.79 -22.58
CA ASP A 127 -18.23 -27.14 -22.01
C ASP A 127 -18.96 -27.18 -20.66
N LEU A 128 -18.76 -26.19 -19.78
CA LEU A 128 -19.52 -26.06 -18.54
C LEU A 128 -21.03 -25.92 -18.82
N LYS A 129 -21.41 -25.15 -19.83
CA LYS A 129 -22.81 -24.97 -20.24
C LYS A 129 -23.48 -26.26 -20.71
N LYS A 130 -22.74 -27.15 -21.39
CA LYS A 130 -23.23 -28.47 -21.79
C LYS A 130 -23.38 -29.40 -20.58
N PHE A 131 -22.47 -29.30 -19.62
CA PHE A 131 -22.43 -30.14 -18.42
C PHE A 131 -23.48 -29.71 -17.39
N ASP A 132 -23.47 -28.43 -16.99
CA ASP A 132 -24.39 -27.82 -16.04
C ASP A 132 -24.77 -26.40 -16.48
N LYS A 133 -25.87 -26.30 -17.23
CA LYS A 133 -26.40 -25.04 -17.73
C LYS A 133 -26.75 -24.05 -16.61
N LYS A 134 -27.24 -24.54 -15.46
CA LYS A 134 -27.68 -23.67 -14.37
C LYS A 134 -26.47 -23.02 -13.70
N LEU A 135 -25.43 -23.81 -13.46
CA LEU A 135 -24.15 -23.32 -12.94
C LEU A 135 -23.49 -22.32 -13.90
N TRP A 136 -23.48 -22.65 -15.21
CA TRP A 136 -22.99 -21.73 -16.23
C TRP A 136 -23.76 -20.40 -16.24
N GLU A 137 -25.10 -20.42 -16.23
CA GLU A 137 -25.88 -19.17 -16.23
C GLU A 137 -25.55 -18.26 -15.04
N GLN A 138 -25.21 -18.86 -13.89
CA GLN A 138 -24.85 -18.14 -12.68
C GLN A 138 -23.47 -17.49 -12.75
N TYR A 139 -22.48 -18.14 -13.37
CA TYR A 139 -21.07 -17.75 -13.24
C TYR A 139 -20.36 -17.36 -14.53
N LYS A 140 -20.98 -17.49 -15.71
CA LYS A 140 -20.38 -17.22 -17.04
C LYS A 140 -19.76 -15.83 -17.25
N ASN A 141 -20.04 -14.87 -16.38
CA ASN A 141 -19.50 -13.51 -16.48
C ASN A 141 -18.27 -13.30 -15.58
N ASN A 142 -17.85 -14.32 -14.82
CA ASN A 142 -16.65 -14.22 -14.00
C ASN A 142 -15.40 -14.40 -14.85
N LYS A 143 -14.38 -13.60 -14.57
CA LYS A 143 -13.08 -13.73 -15.22
C LYS A 143 -12.24 -14.83 -14.55
N TYR A 144 -12.32 -14.94 -13.23
CA TYR A 144 -11.53 -15.90 -12.46
C TYR A 144 -12.38 -16.79 -11.57
N ILE A 145 -11.90 -18.01 -11.37
CA ILE A 145 -12.46 -18.99 -10.44
C ILE A 145 -11.31 -19.50 -9.55
N LEU A 146 -11.42 -19.30 -8.24
CA LEU A 146 -10.61 -20.02 -7.27
C LEU A 146 -11.25 -21.40 -7.05
N VAL A 147 -10.48 -22.44 -7.29
CA VAL A 147 -10.90 -23.82 -7.08
C VAL A 147 -10.18 -24.35 -5.84
N MET A 148 -10.93 -24.58 -4.77
CA MET A 148 -10.45 -25.33 -3.60
C MET A 148 -10.83 -26.80 -3.80
N PRO A 149 -9.86 -27.71 -3.93
CA PRO A 149 -10.14 -29.15 -3.97
C PRO A 149 -10.87 -29.59 -2.69
N ASN A 150 -11.77 -30.58 -2.79
CA ASN A 150 -12.81 -30.80 -1.78
C ASN A 150 -12.32 -31.25 -0.39
N GLY A 151 -12.73 -30.50 0.65
CA GLY A 151 -12.90 -30.97 2.02
C GLY A 151 -14.36 -31.37 2.30
N LYS A 152 -14.86 -32.47 1.70
CA LYS A 152 -16.16 -33.17 1.90
C LYS A 152 -17.50 -32.40 1.97
N ASP A 153 -17.56 -31.11 2.25
CA ASP A 153 -18.77 -30.31 2.29
C ASP A 153 -18.66 -29.14 1.29
N GLN A 154 -19.68 -29.03 0.45
CA GLN A 154 -19.75 -28.18 -0.73
C GLN A 154 -19.81 -26.69 -0.35
N ASP A 155 -18.77 -25.92 -0.71
CA ASP A 155 -18.82 -24.48 -1.11
C ASP A 155 -17.39 -23.94 -1.44
N GLY A 156 -16.49 -24.78 -1.95
CA GLY A 156 -15.05 -24.48 -2.09
C GLY A 156 -14.64 -23.65 -3.31
N ALA A 157 -15.53 -22.87 -3.92
CA ALA A 157 -15.17 -22.06 -5.08
C ALA A 157 -15.53 -20.59 -4.88
N ALA A 158 -14.54 -19.71 -5.07
CA ALA A 158 -14.75 -18.27 -5.13
C ALA A 158 -14.68 -17.81 -6.59
N PHE A 159 -15.51 -16.84 -6.94
CA PHE A 159 -15.64 -16.33 -8.31
C PHE A 159 -15.38 -14.83 -8.30
N PHE A 160 -14.64 -14.35 -9.29
CA PHE A 160 -14.25 -12.94 -9.40
C PHE A 160 -14.58 -12.42 -10.80
N THR A 161 -15.25 -11.28 -10.87
CA THR A 161 -15.69 -10.69 -12.14
C THR A 161 -14.57 -10.06 -12.93
N ASP A 162 -13.52 -9.61 -12.25
CA ASP A 162 -12.41 -8.89 -12.85
C ASP A 162 -11.12 -8.99 -12.01
N ASP A 163 -10.10 -8.27 -12.48
CA ASP A 163 -8.77 -8.18 -11.87
C ASP A 163 -8.81 -7.56 -10.48
N ASP A 164 -9.67 -6.56 -10.28
CA ASP A 164 -9.68 -5.77 -9.05
C ASP A 164 -10.28 -6.56 -7.92
N GLU A 165 -11.36 -7.30 -8.18
CA GLU A 165 -11.94 -8.23 -7.22
C GLU A 165 -10.95 -9.33 -6.80
N LEU A 166 -10.21 -9.91 -7.74
CA LEU A 166 -9.23 -10.95 -7.42
C LEU A 166 -8.06 -10.41 -6.61
N ILE A 167 -7.53 -9.23 -6.97
CA ILE A 167 -6.43 -8.59 -6.25
C ILE A 167 -6.88 -8.19 -4.85
N LEU A 168 -8.09 -7.63 -4.71
CA LEU A 168 -8.66 -7.24 -3.42
C LEU A 168 -8.84 -8.45 -2.50
N PHE A 169 -9.37 -9.55 -3.03
CA PHE A 169 -9.45 -10.82 -2.31
C PHE A 169 -8.07 -11.25 -1.78
N ALA A 170 -7.06 -11.30 -2.65
CA ALA A 170 -5.72 -11.75 -2.27
C ALA A 170 -5.01 -10.83 -1.26
N LEU A 171 -5.35 -9.54 -1.24
CA LEU A 171 -4.85 -8.59 -0.24
C LEU A 171 -5.57 -8.67 1.11
N ASN A 172 -6.75 -9.27 1.16
CA ASN A 172 -7.49 -9.54 2.39
C ASN A 172 -7.17 -10.92 2.98
N GLU A 173 -6.62 -11.84 2.18
CA GLU A 173 -6.11 -13.14 2.64
C GLU A 173 -4.72 -13.02 3.25
N GLU A 174 -4.56 -13.30 4.56
CA GLU A 174 -3.34 -13.01 5.34
C GLU A 174 -2.06 -13.61 4.72
N GLU A 175 -2.11 -14.88 4.31
CA GLU A 175 -0.97 -15.58 3.71
C GLU A 175 -0.55 -14.95 2.37
N LEU A 176 -1.53 -14.65 1.51
CA LEU A 176 -1.30 -14.05 0.21
C LEU A 176 -0.83 -12.61 0.36
N ALA A 177 -1.54 -11.81 1.16
CA ALA A 177 -1.25 -10.41 1.42
C ALA A 177 0.19 -10.20 1.90
N THR A 178 0.66 -11.03 2.83
CA THR A 178 2.04 -10.98 3.34
C THR A 178 3.07 -11.10 2.21
N ILE A 179 2.87 -12.05 1.29
CA ILE A 179 3.81 -12.30 0.20
C ILE A 179 3.68 -11.22 -0.89
N LEU A 180 2.44 -10.84 -1.24
CA LEU A 180 2.15 -9.82 -2.25
C LEU A 180 2.69 -8.46 -1.83
N LEU A 181 2.44 -8.03 -0.60
CA LEU A 181 2.98 -6.77 -0.07
C LEU A 181 4.50 -6.79 -0.02
N ARG A 182 5.14 -7.95 0.22
CA ARG A 182 6.60 -8.04 0.17
C ARG A 182 7.15 -7.84 -1.25
N ARG A 183 6.48 -8.38 -2.27
CA ARG A 183 6.90 -8.26 -3.68
C ARG A 183 6.56 -6.90 -4.28
N HIS A 184 5.35 -6.44 -4.02
CA HIS A 184 4.70 -5.30 -4.66
C HIS A 184 4.47 -4.11 -3.73
N ARG A 185 5.20 -4.04 -2.60
CA ARG A 185 5.04 -2.99 -1.58
C ARG A 185 4.86 -1.59 -2.18
N LYS A 186 5.70 -1.25 -3.15
CA LYS A 186 5.74 0.11 -3.72
C LYS A 186 4.46 0.53 -4.45
N ILE A 187 3.62 -0.43 -4.81
CA ILE A 187 2.39 -0.21 -5.57
C ILE A 187 1.14 -0.69 -4.83
N LEU A 188 1.26 -1.65 -3.90
CA LEU A 188 0.14 -2.19 -3.12
C LEU A 188 0.02 -1.61 -1.71
N ASP A 189 1.11 -1.13 -1.09
CA ASP A 189 1.07 -0.55 0.26
C ASP A 189 0.48 0.88 0.20
N PRO A 190 -0.72 1.12 0.77
CA PRO A 190 -1.34 2.44 0.73
C PRO A 190 -0.49 3.49 1.45
N HIS A 191 0.20 3.11 2.54
CA HIS A 191 1.09 4.01 3.26
C HIS A 191 2.27 4.44 2.38
N TYR A 192 2.83 3.50 1.63
CA TYR A 192 3.89 3.82 0.67
C TYR A 192 3.41 4.82 -0.39
N LYS A 193 2.19 4.66 -0.94
CA LYS A 193 1.65 5.59 -1.95
C LYS A 193 1.49 7.01 -1.40
N VAL A 194 0.90 7.17 -0.21
CA VAL A 194 0.73 8.49 0.43
C VAL A 194 2.09 9.11 0.74
N ASN A 195 3.03 8.35 1.31
CA ASN A 195 4.37 8.83 1.61
C ASN A 195 5.10 9.33 0.36
N ARG A 196 5.02 8.57 -0.74
CA ARG A 196 5.58 8.97 -2.03
C ARG A 196 4.92 10.22 -2.59
N TRP A 197 3.62 10.39 -2.40
CA TRP A 197 2.91 11.59 -2.82
C TRP A 197 3.40 12.83 -2.04
N ILE A 198 3.57 12.71 -0.73
CA ILE A 198 4.10 13.77 0.13
C ILE A 198 5.50 14.19 -0.32
N GLU A 199 6.39 13.23 -0.55
CA GLU A 199 7.75 13.47 -1.04
C GLU A 199 7.73 14.22 -2.39
N ARG A 200 6.92 13.77 -3.36
CA ARG A 200 6.77 14.43 -4.66
C ARG A 200 6.21 15.85 -4.54
N LYS A 201 5.20 16.06 -3.68
CA LYS A 201 4.61 17.39 -3.42
C LYS A 201 5.68 18.34 -2.86
N TYR A 202 6.56 17.84 -2.00
CA TYR A 202 7.68 18.60 -1.46
C TYR A 202 8.75 18.94 -2.52
N GLU A 203 9.17 17.97 -3.33
CA GLU A 203 10.14 18.19 -4.42
C GLU A 203 9.65 19.24 -5.42
N LEU A 204 8.37 19.17 -5.81
CA LEU A 204 7.74 20.16 -6.68
C LEU A 204 7.74 21.55 -6.05
N LYS A 205 7.51 21.67 -4.74
CA LYS A 205 7.56 22.94 -4.00
C LYS A 205 8.97 23.53 -4.01
N LEU A 206 10.00 22.70 -3.83
CA LEU A 206 11.40 23.13 -3.92
C LEU A 206 11.76 23.61 -5.33
N ALA A 207 11.38 22.85 -6.36
CA ALA A 207 11.63 23.21 -7.76
C ALA A 207 10.99 24.57 -8.12
N LYS A 208 9.73 24.78 -7.71
CA LYS A 208 9.02 26.07 -7.89
C LYS A 208 9.75 27.23 -7.21
N LYS A 209 10.22 27.06 -5.97
CA LYS A 209 11.00 28.09 -5.25
C LYS A 209 12.32 28.41 -5.95
N ALA A 210 13.03 27.40 -6.46
CA ALA A 210 14.28 27.59 -7.20
C ALA A 210 14.07 28.37 -8.51
N ILE A 211 13.00 28.08 -9.25
CA ILE A 211 12.64 28.82 -10.46
C ILE A 211 12.34 30.28 -10.13
N GLN A 212 11.58 30.54 -9.07
CA GLN A 212 11.24 31.90 -8.63
C GLN A 212 12.48 32.70 -8.16
N SER A 213 13.40 32.09 -7.42
CA SER A 213 14.63 32.75 -6.97
C SER A 213 15.54 33.09 -8.15
N LYS A 214 15.69 32.17 -9.11
CA LYS A 214 16.43 32.41 -10.36
C LYS A 214 15.83 33.56 -11.17
N ALA A 215 14.50 33.59 -11.31
CA ALA A 215 13.78 34.67 -11.99
C ALA A 215 13.97 36.03 -11.29
N ARG A 216 13.95 36.08 -9.96
CA ARG A 216 14.22 37.31 -9.18
C ARG A 216 15.66 37.79 -9.35
N ASN A 217 16.64 36.89 -9.35
CA ASN A 217 18.05 37.24 -9.53
C ASN A 217 18.33 37.79 -10.93
N LEU A 218 17.76 37.18 -11.97
CA LEU A 218 17.83 37.68 -13.35
C LEU A 218 17.25 39.09 -13.48
N LYS A 219 16.08 39.34 -12.86
CA LYS A 219 15.47 40.69 -12.84
C LYS A 219 16.35 41.71 -12.10
N ARG A 220 17.03 41.31 -11.03
CA ARG A 220 17.97 42.19 -10.28
C ARG A 220 19.23 42.49 -11.07
N GLN A 221 19.81 41.51 -11.78
CA GLN A 221 20.96 41.74 -12.65
C GLN A 221 20.65 42.70 -13.79
N LYS A 222 19.50 42.52 -14.48
CA LYS A 222 19.06 43.45 -15.53
C LYS A 222 18.86 44.89 -15.04
N ARG A 223 18.48 45.08 -13.77
CA ARG A 223 18.34 46.41 -13.15
C ARG A 223 19.67 47.04 -12.69
N LYS A 224 20.76 46.27 -12.61
CA LYS A 224 22.10 46.76 -12.25
C LYS A 224 22.96 47.11 -13.47
N CYS A 225 22.53 46.73 -14.67
CA CYS A 225 23.24 47.00 -15.93
C CYS A 225 22.62 48.16 -16.74
N ASN A 226 21.59 48.81 -16.19
CA ASN A 226 21.02 50.08 -16.65
C ASN A 226 21.34 51.15 -15.60
#